data_AF-X6MFS3-F1
#
_entry.id   AF-X6MFS3-F1
#
_cell.length_a   1.000
_cell.length_b   1.000
_cell.length_c   1.000
_cell.angle_alpha   90.00
_cell.angle_beta   90.00
_cell.angle_gamma   90.00
#
_symmetry.space_group_name_H-M   'P 1'
#
loop_
_entity.id
_entity.type
_entity.pdbx_description
1 polymer ?
#
loop_
_entity_poly.entity_id
_entity_poly.type
_entity_poly.pdbx_seq_one_letter_code
_entity_poly.pdbx_strand_id
1 'polypeptide(L)'
;MLKKDLEKEAKKDEWANMFVKNSPPTLRNAFKDYARESLVNSYRYLEESIEKVDIEAALYYIALLKHHIEMRYPIARKKRVRIAQICMTLLTDFAIDLPNQTQIIELMTDIIKRKNLMSDGLVIAWRPLYDLLKRVHFSATGTTPSDATSTVNRHGAKLLGLLSKARQYFERSSLKEILDELLPYLNPFDWYYSSAMDMLSILLPTKQGWVREELKQYQIPSCVDNNSTTRSCPT
;
A
#
# COMPACT_ATOMS: atom_id res chain seq x y z
N MET A 1 -8.33 18.77 -24.54
CA MET A 1 -7.82 19.20 -23.23
C MET A 1 -6.89 18.17 -22.59
N LEU A 2 -7.20 16.86 -22.60
CA LEU A 2 -6.32 15.79 -22.08
C LEU A 2 -4.84 15.81 -22.53
N LYS A 3 -4.55 16.18 -23.80
CA LYS A 3 -3.16 16.21 -24.32
C LYS A 3 -2.26 17.24 -23.63
N LYS A 4 -2.80 18.43 -23.33
CA LYS A 4 -2.02 19.52 -22.71
C LYS A 4 -1.77 19.28 -21.22
N ASP A 5 -2.68 18.57 -20.55
CA ASP A 5 -2.54 18.24 -19.13
C ASP A 5 -1.55 17.08 -18.91
N LEU A 6 -1.58 16.06 -19.78
CA LEU A 6 -0.57 15.00 -19.83
C LEU A 6 0.83 15.54 -20.15
N GLU A 7 0.96 16.49 -21.08
CA GLU A 7 2.24 17.13 -21.43
C GLU A 7 2.78 18.06 -20.34
N LYS A 8 1.90 18.77 -19.62
CA LYS A 8 2.31 19.62 -18.48
C LYS A 8 2.73 18.81 -17.27
N GLU A 9 2.09 17.67 -17.00
CA GLU A 9 2.51 16.73 -15.94
C GLU A 9 3.80 16.01 -16.31
N ALA A 10 3.96 15.59 -17.57
CA ALA A 10 5.20 14.98 -18.08
C ALA A 10 6.40 15.96 -18.12
N LYS A 11 6.16 17.28 -18.12
CA LYS A 11 7.22 18.30 -18.04
C LYS A 11 7.78 18.49 -16.63
N LYS A 12 7.08 18.08 -15.57
CA LYS A 12 7.53 18.20 -14.17
C LYS A 12 8.25 16.95 -13.66
N ASP A 13 7.95 15.80 -14.25
CA ASP A 13 8.68 14.56 -14.01
C ASP A 13 9.77 14.45 -15.07
N GLU A 14 11.00 14.88 -14.74
CA GLU A 14 12.20 14.62 -15.56
C GLU A 14 12.35 13.11 -15.79
N TRP A 15 11.73 12.63 -16.88
CA TRP A 15 11.82 11.24 -17.30
C TRP A 15 13.12 11.02 -18.05
N ALA A 16 14.19 10.91 -17.27
CA ALA A 16 15.35 10.18 -17.69
C ALA A 16 16.01 9.55 -16.45
N ASN A 17 15.91 8.23 -16.33
CA ASN A 17 17.03 7.50 -15.75
C ASN A 17 18.30 8.01 -16.46
N MET A 18 19.36 8.25 -15.70
CA MET A 18 20.62 8.83 -16.20
C MET A 18 21.07 8.18 -17.53
N PHE A 19 20.83 6.88 -17.67
CA PHE A 19 20.99 6.07 -18.88
C PHE A 19 20.28 6.62 -20.14
N VAL A 20 19.01 7.01 -20.06
CA VAL A 20 18.23 7.53 -21.20
C VAL A 20 18.70 8.94 -21.59
N LYS A 21 19.13 9.75 -20.60
CA LYS A 21 19.63 11.13 -20.84
C LYS A 21 21.00 11.13 -21.55
N ASN A 22 21.81 10.12 -21.29
CA ASN A 22 23.17 9.99 -21.86
C ASN A 22 23.21 9.13 -23.13
N SER A 23 22.09 8.51 -23.50
CA SER A 23 21.99 7.71 -24.74
C SER A 23 21.88 8.59 -26.00
N PRO A 24 22.42 8.13 -27.14
CA PRO A 24 22.21 8.76 -28.44
C PRO A 24 20.72 9.06 -28.73
N PRO A 25 20.39 10.17 -29.41
CA PRO A 25 19.00 10.60 -29.60
C PRO A 25 18.15 9.59 -30.39
N THR A 26 18.74 8.85 -31.32
CA THR A 26 18.07 7.77 -32.08
C THR A 26 17.64 6.62 -31.17
N LEU A 27 18.58 6.11 -30.37
CA LEU A 27 18.32 5.06 -29.37
C LEU A 27 17.33 5.52 -28.30
N ARG A 28 17.44 6.79 -27.89
CA ARG A 28 16.51 7.40 -26.94
C ARG A 28 15.08 7.32 -27.48
N ASN A 29 14.82 7.82 -28.68
CA ASN A 29 13.48 7.86 -29.25
C ASN A 29 12.91 6.45 -29.47
N ALA A 30 13.71 5.53 -30.01
CA ALA A 30 13.32 4.13 -30.15
C ALA A 30 12.92 3.50 -28.80
N PHE A 31 13.70 3.76 -27.75
CA PHE A 31 13.36 3.31 -26.40
C PHE A 31 12.06 3.95 -25.89
N LYS A 32 11.80 5.23 -26.19
CA LYS A 32 10.55 5.89 -25.78
C LYS A 32 9.32 5.27 -26.43
N ASP A 33 9.42 4.96 -27.72
CA ASP A 33 8.32 4.40 -28.49
C ASP A 33 8.07 2.96 -28.06
N TYR A 34 9.13 2.15 -27.92
CA TYR A 34 9.03 0.80 -27.38
C TYR A 34 8.42 0.76 -25.96
N ALA A 35 8.90 1.61 -25.05
CA ALA A 35 8.36 1.69 -23.70
C ALA A 35 6.89 2.10 -23.68
N ARG A 36 6.47 2.99 -24.58
CA ARG A 36 5.07 3.42 -24.72
C ARG A 36 4.19 2.25 -25.15
N GLU A 37 4.58 1.56 -26.22
CA GLU A 37 3.84 0.41 -26.75
C GLU A 37 3.78 -0.73 -25.73
N SER A 38 4.92 -1.03 -25.09
CA SER A 38 5.01 -2.02 -24.03
C SER A 38 4.06 -1.70 -22.87
N LEU A 39 4.00 -0.44 -22.41
CA LEU A 39 3.07 -0.05 -21.34
C LEU A 39 1.60 -0.22 -21.75
N VAL A 40 1.23 0.20 -22.97
CA VAL A 40 -0.14 0.08 -23.47
C VAL A 40 -0.55 -1.38 -23.57
N ASN A 41 0.32 -2.22 -24.13
CA ASN A 41 0.11 -3.66 -24.25
C ASN A 41 0.04 -4.35 -22.89
N SER A 42 0.97 -4.05 -21.98
CA SER A 42 0.98 -4.64 -20.63
C SER A 42 -0.32 -4.35 -19.88
N TYR A 43 -0.83 -3.12 -19.99
CA TYR A 43 -2.08 -2.74 -19.35
C TYR A 43 -3.29 -3.44 -20.00
N ARG A 44 -3.36 -3.47 -21.33
CA ARG A 44 -4.44 -4.14 -22.06
C ARG A 44 -4.48 -5.63 -21.74
N TYR A 45 -3.33 -6.30 -21.83
CA TYR A 45 -3.27 -7.73 -21.54
C TYR A 45 -3.53 -8.03 -20.07
N LEU A 46 -3.13 -7.16 -19.13
CA LEU A 46 -3.54 -7.31 -17.74
C LEU A 46 -5.07 -7.31 -17.59
N GLU A 47 -5.78 -6.39 -18.23
CA GLU A 47 -7.25 -6.36 -18.20
C GLU A 47 -7.86 -7.61 -18.83
N GLU A 48 -7.37 -8.04 -20.00
CA GLU A 48 -7.82 -9.27 -20.66
C GLU A 48 -7.54 -10.53 -19.82
N SER A 49 -6.40 -10.59 -19.11
CA SER A 49 -6.06 -11.68 -18.22
C SER A 49 -7.02 -11.76 -17.02
N ILE A 50 -7.41 -10.62 -16.46
CA ILE A 50 -8.41 -10.60 -15.37
C ILE A 50 -9.79 -11.03 -15.89
N GLU A 51 -10.18 -10.62 -17.09
CA GLU A 51 -11.45 -11.05 -17.70
C GLU A 51 -11.49 -12.57 -17.97
N LYS A 52 -10.36 -13.14 -18.38
CA LYS A 52 -10.20 -14.58 -18.61
C LYS A 52 -9.92 -15.39 -17.34
N VAL A 53 -9.74 -14.72 -16.20
CA VAL A 53 -9.33 -15.33 -14.92
C VAL A 53 -8.00 -16.09 -15.05
N ASP A 54 -7.10 -15.60 -15.90
CA ASP A 54 -5.74 -16.11 -16.04
C ASP A 54 -4.79 -15.37 -15.09
N ILE A 55 -4.59 -15.95 -13.90
CA ILE A 55 -3.81 -15.36 -12.82
C ILE A 55 -2.32 -15.33 -13.18
N GLU A 56 -1.78 -16.36 -13.83
CA GLU A 56 -0.36 -16.43 -14.19
C GLU A 56 0.02 -15.33 -15.18
N ALA A 57 -0.81 -15.13 -16.22
CA ALA A 57 -0.61 -14.03 -17.16
C ALA A 57 -0.75 -12.67 -16.47
N ALA A 58 -1.72 -12.50 -15.57
CA ALA A 58 -1.88 -11.25 -14.82
C ALA A 58 -0.63 -10.92 -13.97
N LEU A 59 -0.05 -11.91 -13.30
CA LEU A 59 1.17 -11.76 -12.52
C LEU A 59 2.38 -11.37 -13.38
N TYR A 60 2.51 -11.96 -14.58
CA TYR A 60 3.54 -11.59 -15.54
C TYR A 60 3.44 -10.11 -15.94
N TYR A 61 2.24 -9.64 -16.29
CA TYR A 61 2.05 -8.23 -16.66
C TYR A 61 2.21 -7.27 -15.48
N ILE A 62 1.91 -7.69 -14.25
CA ILE A 62 2.19 -6.93 -13.03
C ILE A 62 3.69 -6.73 -12.84
N ALA A 63 4.50 -7.79 -13.02
CA ALA A 63 5.95 -7.70 -12.96
C ALA A 63 6.50 -6.74 -14.04
N LEU A 64 5.95 -6.81 -15.26
CA LEU A 64 6.33 -5.90 -16.34
C LEU A 64 5.95 -4.44 -16.03
N LEU A 65 4.76 -4.20 -15.48
CA LEU A 65 4.32 -2.87 -15.03
C LEU A 65 5.19 -2.31 -13.90
N LYS A 66 5.69 -3.17 -13.01
CA LYS A 66 6.64 -2.77 -11.96
C LYS A 66 7.90 -2.17 -12.56
N HIS A 67 8.49 -2.82 -13.57
CA HIS A 67 9.64 -2.27 -14.28
C HIS A 67 9.35 -0.92 -14.95
N HIS A 68 8.15 -0.73 -15.52
CA HIS A 68 7.75 0.57 -16.06
C HIS A 68 7.71 1.68 -14.99
N ILE A 69 7.28 1.35 -13.77
CA ILE A 69 7.25 2.29 -12.64
C ILE A 69 8.64 2.59 -12.08
N GLU A 70 9.50 1.56 -11.98
CA GLU A 70 10.91 1.67 -11.60
C GLU A 70 11.68 2.57 -12.58
N MET A 71 11.43 2.41 -13.88
CA MET A 71 11.95 3.26 -14.96
C MET A 71 11.35 4.67 -14.98
N ARG A 72 10.48 4.98 -14.01
CA ARG A 72 9.80 6.27 -13.82
C ARG A 72 9.01 6.71 -15.06
N TYR A 73 8.48 5.76 -15.83
CA TYR A 73 7.68 6.10 -17.00
C TYR A 73 6.38 6.82 -16.59
N PRO A 74 5.95 7.86 -17.31
CA PRO A 74 4.72 8.58 -16.99
C PRO A 74 3.49 7.71 -17.30
N ILE A 75 2.76 7.33 -16.25
CA ILE A 75 1.47 6.63 -16.34
C ILE A 75 0.35 7.60 -15.94
N ALA A 76 -0.72 7.63 -16.73
CA ALA A 76 -1.90 8.46 -16.46
C ALA A 76 -2.53 8.13 -15.10
N ARG A 77 -2.98 9.17 -14.38
CA ARG A 77 -3.53 9.06 -13.01
C ARG A 77 -4.66 8.02 -12.90
N LYS A 78 -5.62 8.04 -13.83
CA LYS A 78 -6.74 7.07 -13.89
C LYS A 78 -6.26 5.62 -13.98
N LYS A 79 -5.24 5.36 -14.81
CA LYS A 79 -4.65 4.03 -14.97
C LYS A 79 -3.94 3.57 -13.69
N ARG A 80 -3.24 4.48 -12.98
CA ARG A 80 -2.59 4.16 -11.70
C ARG A 80 -3.60 3.71 -10.65
N VAL A 81 -4.73 4.40 -10.55
CA VAL A 81 -5.83 4.00 -9.63
C VAL A 81 -6.39 2.63 -10.00
N ARG A 82 -6.63 2.39 -11.30
CA ARG A 82 -7.15 1.11 -11.76
C ARG A 82 -6.18 -0.04 -11.48
N ILE A 83 -4.88 0.15 -11.71
CA ILE A 83 -3.85 -0.84 -11.35
C ILE A 83 -3.87 -1.12 -9.84
N ALA A 84 -3.96 -0.08 -9.00
CA ALA A 84 -4.02 -0.27 -7.55
C ALA A 84 -5.27 -1.06 -7.10
N GLN A 85 -6.42 -0.83 -7.74
CA GLN A 85 -7.65 -1.61 -7.49
C GLN A 85 -7.48 -3.08 -7.88
N ILE A 86 -6.91 -3.36 -9.06
CA ILE A 86 -6.64 -4.73 -9.51
C ILE A 86 -5.67 -5.43 -8.54
N CYS A 87 -4.59 -4.75 -8.14
CA CYS A 87 -3.65 -5.28 -7.15
C CYS A 87 -4.34 -5.62 -5.83
N MET A 88 -5.26 -4.78 -5.35
CA MET A 88 -6.04 -5.07 -4.15
C MET A 88 -6.88 -6.33 -4.29
N THR A 89 -7.62 -6.47 -5.41
CA THR A 89 -8.42 -7.68 -5.67
C THR A 89 -7.55 -8.94 -5.72
N LEU A 90 -6.38 -8.86 -6.35
CA LEU A 90 -5.45 -9.99 -6.41
C LEU A 90 -4.84 -10.32 -5.04
N LEU A 91 -4.51 -9.33 -4.22
CA LEU A 91 -4.00 -9.57 -2.86
C LEU A 91 -5.02 -10.21 -1.93
N THR A 92 -6.31 -10.00 -2.20
CA THR A 92 -7.39 -10.68 -1.46
C THR A 92 -7.64 -12.10 -1.93
N ASP A 93 -7.14 -12.47 -3.11
CA ASP A 93 -7.22 -13.84 -3.60
C ASP A 93 -6.12 -14.71 -2.94
N PHE A 94 -6.55 -15.75 -2.25
CA PHE A 94 -5.69 -16.63 -1.48
C PHE A 94 -5.02 -17.72 -2.31
N ALA A 95 -5.32 -17.81 -3.61
CA ALA A 95 -4.68 -18.75 -4.53
C ALA A 95 -3.23 -18.34 -4.89
N ILE A 96 -2.82 -17.11 -4.57
CA ILE A 96 -1.51 -16.57 -4.92
C ILE A 96 -0.47 -16.92 -3.84
N ASP A 97 0.70 -17.38 -4.27
CA ASP A 97 1.86 -17.66 -3.43
C ASP A 97 2.51 -16.38 -2.85
N LEU A 98 3.16 -16.51 -1.69
CA LEU A 98 3.77 -15.39 -0.97
C LEU A 98 4.80 -14.58 -1.80
N PRO A 99 5.66 -15.18 -2.64
CA PRO A 99 6.55 -14.43 -3.53
C PRO A 99 5.79 -13.52 -4.51
N ASN A 100 4.74 -14.02 -5.16
CA ASN A 100 3.95 -13.23 -6.09
C ASN A 100 3.10 -12.17 -5.37
N GLN A 101 2.54 -12.48 -4.20
CA GLN A 101 1.92 -11.47 -3.33
C GLN A 101 2.92 -10.35 -2.97
N THR A 102 4.17 -10.69 -2.66
CA THR A 102 5.22 -9.71 -2.36
C THR A 102 5.46 -8.77 -3.54
N GLN A 103 5.48 -9.30 -4.77
CA GLN A 103 5.64 -8.47 -5.98
C GLN A 103 4.49 -7.49 -6.17
N ILE A 104 3.25 -7.95 -5.94
CA ILE A 104 2.06 -7.11 -6.01
C ILE A 104 2.10 -6.00 -4.94
N ILE A 105 2.49 -6.35 -3.71
CA ILE A 105 2.65 -5.40 -2.59
C ILE A 105 3.69 -4.33 -2.93
N GLU A 106 4.81 -4.70 -3.54
CA GLU A 106 5.85 -3.76 -3.94
C GLU A 106 5.36 -2.80 -5.04
N LEU A 107 4.71 -3.32 -6.07
CA LEU A 107 4.10 -2.50 -7.12
C LEU A 107 3.11 -1.50 -6.52
N MET A 108 2.20 -1.98 -5.67
CA MET A 108 1.18 -1.17 -5.02
C MET A 108 1.82 -0.09 -4.12
N THR A 109 2.86 -0.45 -3.38
CA THR A 109 3.64 0.45 -2.54
C THR A 109 4.27 1.58 -3.35
N ASP A 110 4.82 1.28 -4.52
CA ASP A 110 5.47 2.26 -5.40
C ASP A 110 4.48 3.20 -6.08
N ILE A 111 3.28 2.70 -6.41
CA ILE A 111 2.17 3.52 -6.90
C ILE A 111 1.73 4.51 -5.81
N ILE A 112 1.48 4.01 -4.59
CA ILE A 112 0.98 4.78 -3.44
C ILE A 112 2.00 5.79 -2.93
N LYS A 113 3.30 5.49 -3.01
CA LYS A 113 4.39 6.38 -2.59
C LYS A 113 4.37 7.74 -3.30
N ARG A 114 3.91 7.79 -4.56
CA ARG A 114 3.87 9.02 -5.37
C ARG A 114 2.51 9.71 -5.26
N LYS A 115 2.20 10.23 -4.08
CA LYS A 115 0.91 10.89 -3.76
C LYS A 115 0.48 11.93 -4.79
N ASN A 116 1.42 12.74 -5.30
CA ASN A 116 1.13 13.80 -6.29
C ASN A 116 0.55 13.28 -7.62
N LEU A 117 0.75 11.99 -7.93
CA LEU A 117 0.32 11.36 -9.18
C LEU A 117 -0.97 10.54 -9.03
N MET A 118 -1.51 10.45 -7.82
CA MET A 118 -2.79 9.79 -7.56
C MET A 118 -3.91 10.81 -7.63
N SER A 119 -5.04 10.44 -8.25
CA SER A 119 -6.25 11.26 -8.18
C SER A 119 -6.92 11.09 -6.82
N ASP A 120 -7.59 12.13 -6.31
CA ASP A 120 -8.23 12.21 -4.99
C ASP A 120 -9.35 11.18 -4.72
N GLY A 121 -9.58 10.22 -5.63
CA GLY A 121 -10.62 9.20 -5.55
C GLY A 121 -10.14 7.78 -5.25
N LEU A 122 -8.86 7.56 -4.91
CA LEU A 122 -8.45 6.22 -4.46
C LEU A 122 -8.90 6.00 -3.02
N VAL A 123 -9.80 5.04 -2.85
CA VAL A 123 -10.21 4.50 -1.56
C VAL A 123 -9.64 3.09 -1.42
N ILE A 124 -8.99 2.80 -0.29
CA ILE A 124 -8.46 1.47 0.04
C ILE A 124 -9.21 0.96 1.28
N ALA A 125 -9.80 -0.24 1.17
CA ALA A 125 -10.36 -0.95 2.30
C ALA A 125 -9.24 -1.55 3.17
N TRP A 126 -9.25 -1.27 4.47
CA TRP A 126 -8.22 -1.74 5.39
C TRP A 126 -8.40 -3.21 5.80
N ARG A 127 -9.64 -3.69 5.92
CA ARG A 127 -9.98 -5.05 6.42
C ARG A 127 -9.28 -6.17 5.64
N PRO A 128 -9.32 -6.21 4.29
CA PRO A 128 -8.73 -7.35 3.59
C PRO A 128 -7.21 -7.44 3.75
N LEU A 129 -6.53 -6.30 3.91
CA LEU A 129 -5.09 -6.26 4.20
C LEU A 129 -4.79 -6.71 5.63
N TYR A 130 -5.67 -6.37 6.57
CA TYR A 130 -5.55 -6.80 7.96
C TYR A 130 -5.81 -8.30 8.12
N ASP A 131 -6.81 -8.85 7.41
CA ASP A 131 -7.09 -10.29 7.40
C ASP A 131 -5.93 -11.08 6.79
N LEU A 132 -5.33 -10.56 5.71
CA LEU A 132 -4.11 -11.12 5.11
C LEU A 132 -2.96 -11.13 6.12
N LEU A 133 -2.77 -10.03 6.87
CA LEU A 133 -1.75 -9.92 7.90
C LEU A 133 -1.97 -10.92 9.03
N LYS A 134 -3.19 -10.99 9.59
CA LYS A 134 -3.59 -11.96 10.62
C LYS A 134 -3.34 -13.40 10.16
N ARG A 135 -3.78 -13.75 8.96
CA ARG A 135 -3.69 -15.13 8.46
C ARG A 135 -2.24 -15.57 8.19
N VAL A 136 -1.45 -14.72 7.53
CA VAL A 136 -0.10 -15.10 7.10
C VAL A 136 0.91 -15.01 8.24
N HIS A 137 0.76 -14.05 9.16
CA HIS A 137 1.78 -13.76 10.18
C HIS A 137 1.37 -14.09 11.61
N PHE A 138 0.07 -14.22 11.89
CA PHE A 138 -0.44 -14.51 13.24
C PHE A 138 -1.14 -15.88 13.33
N SER A 139 -1.16 -16.70 12.27
CA SER A 139 -1.67 -18.06 12.37
C SER A 139 -0.74 -18.92 13.22
N ALA A 140 -1.30 -19.53 14.27
CA ALA A 140 -0.60 -20.25 15.33
C ALA A 140 0.06 -21.58 14.91
N THR A 141 0.20 -21.87 13.61
CA THR A 141 0.79 -23.12 13.15
C THR A 141 2.31 -23.03 13.16
N GLY A 142 2.89 -23.40 14.31
CA GLY A 142 4.32 -23.34 14.65
C GLY A 142 5.24 -24.32 13.91
N THR A 143 5.17 -24.40 12.59
CA THR A 143 6.11 -25.20 11.79
C THR A 143 6.41 -24.52 10.45
N THR A 144 7.19 -23.43 10.48
CA THR A 144 7.89 -22.96 9.27
C THR A 144 9.30 -23.52 9.22
N PRO A 145 9.67 -24.30 8.18
CA PRO A 145 11.06 -24.65 7.94
C PRO A 145 11.90 -23.39 7.73
N SER A 146 13.20 -23.44 8.06
CA SER A 146 14.11 -22.28 8.14
C SER A 146 14.06 -21.33 6.93
N ASP A 147 13.85 -21.86 5.72
CA ASP A 147 13.78 -21.07 4.48
C ASP A 147 12.44 -20.35 4.31
N ALA A 148 11.34 -20.93 4.82
CA ALA A 148 10.01 -20.32 4.82
C ALA A 148 9.96 -19.10 5.76
N THR A 149 10.70 -19.13 6.88
CA THR A 149 10.79 -18.02 7.83
C THR A 149 11.33 -16.75 7.15
N SER A 150 12.32 -16.86 6.25
CA SER A 150 12.87 -15.69 5.55
C SER A 150 11.87 -15.05 4.57
N THR A 151 11.11 -15.88 3.85
CA THR A 151 10.13 -15.42 2.85
C THR A 151 8.91 -14.82 3.53
N VAL A 152 8.41 -15.45 4.60
CA VAL A 152 7.32 -14.93 5.41
C VAL A 152 7.72 -13.59 6.05
N ASN A 153 8.90 -13.51 6.69
CA ASN A 153 9.36 -12.26 7.29
C ASN A 153 9.51 -11.12 6.26
N ARG A 154 10.05 -11.42 5.07
CA ARG A 154 10.14 -10.44 3.98
C ARG A 154 8.76 -9.99 3.52
N HIS A 155 7.83 -10.92 3.32
CA HIS A 155 6.46 -10.60 2.94
C HIS A 155 5.78 -9.72 4.00
N GLY A 156 5.92 -10.05 5.29
CA GLY A 156 5.36 -9.28 6.40
C GLY A 156 5.88 -7.86 6.47
N ALA A 157 7.20 -7.68 6.39
CA ALA A 157 7.81 -6.35 6.37
C ALA A 157 7.29 -5.49 5.20
N LYS A 158 7.07 -6.09 4.03
CA LYS A 158 6.53 -5.40 2.85
C LYS A 158 5.04 -5.06 3.03
N LEU A 159 4.25 -5.98 3.58
CA LEU A 159 2.83 -5.76 3.86
C LEU A 159 2.62 -4.66 4.91
N LEU A 160 3.40 -4.66 5.99
CA LEU A 160 3.39 -3.58 6.99
C LEU A 160 3.78 -2.23 6.38
N GLY A 161 4.78 -2.22 5.50
CA GLY A 161 5.19 -1.04 4.75
C GLY A 161 4.09 -0.51 3.83
N LEU A 162 3.31 -1.40 3.21
CA LEU A 162 2.14 -1.06 2.41
C LEU A 162 1.04 -0.46 3.29
N LEU A 163 0.65 -1.11 4.39
CA LEU A 163 -0.37 -0.63 5.32
C LEU A 163 -0.08 0.79 5.84
N SER A 164 1.16 1.03 6.27
CA SER A 164 1.61 2.34 6.77
C SER A 164 1.48 3.46 5.73
N LYS A 165 1.50 3.13 4.43
CA LYS A 165 1.29 4.08 3.33
C LYS A 165 -0.14 4.10 2.83
N ALA A 166 -0.86 2.98 2.90
CA ALA A 166 -2.25 2.83 2.49
C ALA A 166 -3.20 3.62 3.40
N ARG A 167 -2.87 3.80 4.69
CA ARG A 167 -3.68 4.54 5.67
C ARG A 167 -4.07 5.96 5.26
N GLN A 168 -3.36 6.58 4.31
CA GLN A 168 -3.73 7.91 3.81
C GLN A 168 -4.91 7.89 2.82
N TYR A 169 -5.31 6.69 2.37
CA TYR A 169 -6.40 6.43 1.42
C TYR A 169 -7.55 5.65 2.08
N PHE A 170 -7.54 5.50 3.41
CA PHE A 170 -8.65 4.91 4.16
C PHE A 170 -9.82 5.89 4.27
N GLU A 171 -11.03 5.36 4.25
CA GLU A 171 -12.25 6.13 4.48
C GLU A 171 -12.37 6.57 5.95
N ARG A 172 -13.21 7.57 6.22
CA ARG A 172 -13.47 8.04 7.60
C ARG A 172 -14.07 6.95 8.49
N SER A 173 -15.02 6.20 7.95
CA SER A 173 -15.64 5.02 8.59
C SER A 173 -14.61 4.00 9.11
N SER A 174 -13.46 3.88 8.42
CA SER A 174 -12.42 2.93 8.79
C SER A 174 -11.85 3.18 10.18
N LEU A 175 -11.79 4.44 10.65
CA LEU A 175 -11.26 4.76 11.98
C LEU A 175 -12.09 4.08 13.07
N LYS A 176 -13.42 4.25 13.01
CA LYS A 176 -14.34 3.64 13.96
C LYS A 176 -14.22 2.11 13.94
N GLU A 177 -14.24 1.53 12.75
CA GLU A 177 -14.15 0.07 12.60
C GLU A 177 -12.84 -0.51 13.15
N ILE A 178 -11.70 0.17 12.95
CA ILE A 178 -10.40 -0.26 13.49
C ILE A 178 -10.40 -0.19 15.02
N LEU A 179 -10.96 0.88 15.58
CA LEU A 179 -11.03 1.05 17.04
C LEU A 179 -11.96 0.00 17.65
N ASP A 180 -13.16 -0.21 17.10
CA ASP A 180 -14.12 -1.19 17.58
C ASP A 180 -13.51 -2.62 17.61
N GLU A 181 -12.67 -2.96 16.64
CA GLU A 181 -11.97 -4.25 16.55
C GLU A 181 -10.80 -4.38 17.54
N LEU A 182 -10.00 -3.32 17.73
CA LEU A 182 -8.74 -3.39 18.50
C LEU A 182 -8.87 -2.96 19.97
N LEU A 183 -9.84 -2.11 20.32
CA LEU A 183 -10.09 -1.66 21.70
C LEU A 183 -10.26 -2.82 22.70
N PRO A 184 -10.95 -3.93 22.38
CA PRO A 184 -11.09 -5.06 23.31
C PRO A 184 -9.76 -5.70 23.72
N TYR A 185 -8.73 -5.61 22.86
CA TYR A 185 -7.41 -6.19 23.09
C TYR A 185 -6.45 -5.24 23.82
N LEU A 186 -6.88 -4.02 24.17
CA LEU A 186 -6.06 -3.01 24.86
C LEU A 186 -6.04 -3.16 26.39
N ASN A 187 -6.30 -4.35 26.92
CA ASN A 187 -6.10 -4.61 28.34
C ASN A 187 -4.59 -4.66 28.65
N PRO A 188 -4.02 -3.74 29.48
CA PRO A 188 -2.58 -3.69 29.75
C PRO A 188 -2.00 -4.96 30.38
N PHE A 189 -2.84 -5.79 30.98
CA PHE A 189 -2.44 -7.05 31.62
C PHE A 189 -2.53 -8.26 30.68
N ASP A 190 -3.01 -8.07 29.45
CA ASP A 190 -3.12 -9.13 28.46
C ASP A 190 -1.84 -9.21 27.61
N TRP A 191 -1.47 -10.43 27.23
CA TRP A 191 -0.31 -10.68 26.37
C TRP A 191 -0.51 -10.17 24.94
N TYR A 192 -1.77 -10.00 24.53
CA TYR A 192 -2.13 -9.40 23.24
C TYR A 192 -1.92 -7.88 23.20
N TYR A 193 -1.76 -7.20 24.34
CA TYR A 193 -1.70 -5.74 24.44
C TYR A 193 -0.66 -5.11 23.51
N SER A 194 0.58 -5.63 23.55
CA SER A 194 1.68 -5.11 22.73
C SER A 194 1.37 -5.23 21.24
N SER A 195 0.81 -6.37 20.82
CA SER A 195 0.45 -6.61 19.42
C SER A 195 -0.71 -5.71 18.97
N ALA A 196 -1.71 -5.50 19.83
CA ALA A 196 -2.82 -4.59 19.55
C ALA A 196 -2.35 -3.13 19.41
N MET A 197 -1.41 -2.70 20.26
CA MET A 197 -0.80 -1.37 20.16
C MET A 197 0.02 -1.19 18.87
N ASP A 198 0.81 -2.19 18.48
CA ASP A 198 1.55 -2.17 17.22
C ASP A 198 0.60 -2.09 16.01
N MET A 199 -0.50 -2.84 16.03
CA MET A 199 -1.53 -2.80 14.99
C MET A 199 -2.19 -1.43 14.88
N LEU A 200 -2.56 -0.81 16.01
CA LEU A 200 -3.11 0.54 16.03
C LEU A 200 -2.13 1.56 15.45
N SER A 201 -0.85 1.47 15.80
CA SER A 201 0.20 2.35 15.27
C SER A 201 0.31 2.27 13.74
N ILE A 202 0.12 1.08 13.18
CA ILE A 202 0.22 0.81 11.74
C ILE A 202 -1.05 1.22 10.99
N LEU A 203 -2.23 0.88 11.52
CA LEU A 203 -3.52 1.03 10.85
C LEU A 203 -4.13 2.43 11.02
N LEU A 204 -3.90 3.11 12.14
CA LEU A 204 -4.58 4.37 12.41
C LEU A 204 -4.15 5.47 11.40
N PRO A 205 -5.11 6.15 10.77
CA PRO A 205 -4.85 7.19 9.77
C PRO A 205 -4.37 8.53 10.37
N THR A 206 -3.45 8.52 11.34
CA THR A 206 -3.06 9.67 12.19
C THR A 206 -2.56 10.93 11.48
N LYS A 207 -2.19 10.83 10.21
CA LYS A 207 -1.75 11.97 9.37
C LYS A 207 -2.91 12.73 8.71
N GLN A 208 -4.13 12.20 8.79
CA GLN A 208 -5.30 12.84 8.21
C GLN A 208 -5.89 13.84 9.21
N GLY A 209 -6.13 15.08 8.77
CA GLY A 209 -6.54 16.17 9.67
C GLY A 209 -7.82 15.87 10.47
N TRP A 210 -8.79 15.17 9.85
CA TRP A 210 -10.08 14.84 10.46
C TRP A 210 -10.00 13.80 11.60
N VAL A 211 -8.90 13.07 11.73
CA VAL A 211 -8.77 12.00 12.73
C VAL A 211 -8.72 12.55 14.14
N ARG A 212 -8.13 13.73 14.35
CA ARG A 212 -8.10 14.36 15.68
C ARG A 212 -9.51 14.71 16.17
N GLU A 213 -10.37 15.17 15.26
CA GLU A 213 -11.75 15.50 15.58
C GLU A 213 -12.58 14.26 15.92
N GLU A 214 -12.38 13.16 15.20
CA GLU A 214 -13.10 11.91 15.49
C GLU A 214 -12.59 11.22 16.76
N LEU A 215 -11.28 11.24 17.04
CA LEU A 215 -10.73 10.65 18.27
C LEU A 215 -11.21 11.36 19.55
N LYS A 216 -11.55 12.65 19.49
CA LYS A 216 -12.16 13.37 20.64
C LYS A 216 -13.47 12.72 21.10
N GLN A 217 -14.19 12.04 20.20
CA GLN A 217 -15.46 11.39 20.51
C GLN A 217 -15.26 10.13 21.38
N TYR A 218 -14.09 9.49 21.28
CA TYR A 218 -13.81 8.22 21.95
C TYR A 218 -13.29 8.35 23.38
N GLN A 219 -13.18 9.58 23.92
CA GLN A 219 -12.66 9.86 25.28
C GLN A 219 -11.51 8.92 25.69
N ILE A 220 -10.55 8.70 24.79
CA ILE A 220 -9.39 7.86 25.10
C ILE A 220 -8.66 8.58 26.23
N PRO A 221 -8.53 7.98 27.43
CA PRO A 221 -7.85 8.63 28.53
C PRO A 221 -6.46 9.03 28.06
N SER A 222 -6.18 10.33 28.09
CA SER A 222 -4.85 10.85 27.83
C SER A 222 -3.92 10.24 28.87
N CYS A 223 -3.09 9.26 28.51
CA CYS A 223 -1.99 8.83 29.38
C CYS A 223 -0.88 9.89 29.49
N VAL A 224 -1.10 11.11 28.98
CA VAL A 224 -0.14 12.21 28.99
C VAL A 224 -0.74 13.39 29.74
N ASP A 225 -0.93 13.21 31.04
CA ASP A 225 -1.00 14.32 32.01
C ASP A 225 0.22 14.24 32.94
N ASN A 226 1.42 14.20 32.35
CA ASN A 226 2.64 14.59 33.09
C ASN A 226 2.70 16.11 33.11
N ASN A 227 1.89 16.74 33.96
CA ASN A 227 2.18 18.01 34.63
C ASN A 227 0.98 18.47 35.50
N SER A 228 0.93 17.97 36.74
CA SER A 228 0.49 18.76 37.91
C SER A 228 0.99 18.06 39.18
N THR A 229 2.12 18.49 39.73
CA THR A 229 2.15 19.36 40.91
C THR A 229 1.45 18.74 42.13
N THR A 230 2.25 18.09 42.99
CA THR A 230 2.10 18.02 44.45
C THR A 230 0.72 18.38 45.02
N ARG A 231 -0.06 17.38 45.45
CA ARG A 231 -0.99 17.55 46.58
C ARG A 231 -0.97 16.31 47.48
N SER A 232 -0.53 16.59 48.71
CA SER A 232 -0.59 15.84 49.96
C SER A 232 -1.74 14.83 50.10
N CYS A 233 -1.40 13.62 50.56
CA CYS A 233 -2.35 12.71 51.22
C CYS A 233 -2.73 13.27 52.61
N PRO A 234 -4.01 13.32 52.99
CA PRO A 234 -4.38 13.39 54.39
C PRO A 234 -4.27 12.00 55.03
N THR A 235 -3.88 12.04 56.30
CA THR A 235 -3.73 10.93 57.24
C THR A 235 -5.06 10.37 57.70
#